data_AF-A0A7L4QRY8-F1
#
_entry.id   AF-A0A7L4QRY8-F1
#
_cell.length_a   1.000
_cell.length_b   1.000
_cell.length_c   1.000
_cell.angle_alpha   90.00
_cell.angle_beta   90.00
_cell.angle_gamma   90.00
#
_symmetry.space_group_name_H-M   'P 1'
#
loop_
_entity.id
_entity.type
_entity.pdbx_description
1 polymer ?
#
loop_
_entity_poly.entity_id
_entity_poly.type
_entity_poly.pdbx_seq_one_letter_code
_entity_poly.pdbx_strand_id
1 'polypeptide(L)'
;MMETKQFVMIGIVIAIVIGVVAVFLASSDPDGLESTALVVQGEKSLTGITPPDAELVEDVHGGFAYDSPMPDYSVEDLGVAGQIIAILVGIGISFIIVLGVARVAARQKECAGK
;
A
#
# COMPACT_ATOMS: atom_id res chain seq x y z
N MET A 1 -22.58 -10.00 22.03
CA MET A 1 -21.55 -10.62 21.17
C MET A 1 -21.79 -10.13 19.75
N MET A 2 -20.75 -9.71 19.04
CA MET A 2 -20.92 -9.23 17.68
C MET A 2 -20.97 -10.42 16.72
N GLU A 3 -21.97 -10.47 15.86
CA GLU A 3 -22.16 -11.55 14.90
C GLU A 3 -20.97 -11.64 13.93
N THR A 4 -20.57 -12.86 13.56
CA THR A 4 -19.40 -13.08 12.68
C THR A 4 -19.54 -12.33 11.36
N LYS A 5 -20.76 -12.25 10.81
CA LYS A 5 -21.06 -11.49 9.59
C LYS A 5 -20.79 -9.99 9.77
N GLN A 6 -21.15 -9.43 10.93
CA GLN A 6 -20.86 -8.03 11.27
C GLN A 6 -19.35 -7.79 11.40
N PHE A 7 -18.61 -8.72 12.01
CA PHE A 7 -17.15 -8.59 12.14
C PHE A 7 -16.44 -8.58 10.79
N VAL A 8 -16.80 -9.51 9.90
CA VAL A 8 -16.25 -9.56 8.54
C VAL A 8 -16.63 -8.31 7.74
N MET A 9 -17.88 -7.87 7.83
CA MET A 9 -18.33 -6.63 7.19
C MET A 9 -17.50 -5.42 7.64
N ILE A 10 -17.30 -5.23 8.95
CA ILE A 10 -16.49 -4.12 9.47
C ILE A 10 -15.04 -4.23 8.99
N GLY A 11 -14.46 -5.43 8.98
CA GLY A 11 -13.10 -5.65 8.47
C GLY A 11 -12.96 -5.27 6.99
N ILE A 12 -13.93 -5.65 6.14
CA ILE A 12 -13.94 -5.29 4.72
C ILE A 12 -14.05 -3.77 4.55
N VAL A 13 -14.95 -3.12 5.29
CA VAL A 13 -15.11 -1.66 5.23
C VAL A 13 -13.80 -0.96 5.61
N ILE A 14 -13.14 -1.38 6.69
CA ILE A 14 -11.84 -0.83 7.10
C ILE A 14 -10.77 -1.07 6.03
N ALA A 15 -10.71 -2.26 5.44
CA ALA A 15 -9.74 -2.56 4.38
C ALA A 15 -9.91 -1.67 3.15
N ILE A 16 -11.16 -1.43 2.73
CA ILE A 16 -11.46 -0.50 1.62
C ILE A 16 -11.04 0.93 1.99
N VAL A 17 -11.38 1.39 3.20
CA VAL A 17 -10.99 2.74 3.66
C VAL A 17 -9.47 2.89 3.67
N ILE A 18 -8.72 1.91 4.21
CA ILE A 18 -7.26 1.94 4.20
C ILE A 18 -6.73 1.94 2.76
N GLY A 19 -7.29 1.12 1.87
CA GLY A 19 -6.87 1.09 0.47
C GLY A 19 -7.07 2.43 -0.25
N VAL A 20 -8.20 3.12 -0.01
CA VAL A 20 -8.46 4.45 -0.58
C VAL A 20 -7.55 5.50 0.03
N VAL A 21 -7.35 5.49 1.36
CA VAL A 21 -6.51 6.47 2.05
C VAL A 21 -5.03 6.28 1.72
N ALA A 22 -4.56 5.03 1.57
CA ALA A 22 -3.17 4.72 1.28
C ALA A 22 -2.67 5.34 -0.04
N VAL A 23 -3.54 5.44 -1.05
CA VAL A 23 -3.27 6.11 -2.34
C VAL A 23 -2.89 7.57 -2.13
N PHE A 24 -3.62 8.30 -1.27
CA PHE A 24 -3.34 9.71 -1.00
C PHE A 24 -2.19 9.92 -0.01
N LEU A 25 -1.76 8.87 0.69
CA LEU A 25 -0.66 8.92 1.66
C LEU A 25 0.64 8.32 1.12
N ALA A 26 0.65 7.80 -0.11
CA ALA A 26 1.85 7.27 -0.74
C ALA A 26 2.78 8.41 -1.20
N SER A 27 4.08 8.09 -1.30
CA SER A 27 5.13 9.02 -1.79
C SER A 27 4.87 9.38 -3.24
N SER A 28 5.26 10.58 -3.65
CA SER A 28 4.83 11.15 -4.93
C SER A 28 5.75 10.79 -6.11
N ASP A 29 6.89 10.10 -5.94
CA ASP A 29 7.93 10.02 -7.00
C ASP A 29 8.72 8.67 -7.06
N PRO A 30 8.51 7.81 -8.08
CA PRO A 30 7.27 7.61 -8.79
C PRO A 30 6.43 6.56 -8.09
N ASP A 31 5.28 6.96 -7.55
CA ASP A 31 4.34 6.01 -6.97
C ASP A 31 3.79 5.06 -8.04
N GLY A 32 3.17 3.97 -7.58
CA GLY A 32 2.35 3.12 -8.45
C GLY A 32 1.28 3.91 -9.22
N LEU A 33 0.76 5.01 -8.66
CA LEU A 33 -0.18 5.90 -9.34
C LEU A 33 0.46 6.71 -10.44
N GLU A 34 1.60 7.35 -10.20
CA GLU A 34 2.35 8.10 -11.21
C GLU A 34 2.82 7.17 -12.33
N SER A 35 3.33 5.98 -11.98
CA SER A 35 3.66 4.96 -12.98
C SER A 35 2.45 4.55 -13.83
N THR A 36 1.25 4.50 -13.26
CA THR A 36 0.02 4.19 -14.00
C THR A 36 -0.42 5.37 -14.86
N ALA A 37 -0.27 6.60 -14.36
CA ALA A 37 -0.54 7.82 -15.10
C ALA A 37 0.40 7.96 -16.31
N LEU A 38 1.70 7.71 -16.15
CA LEU A 38 2.67 7.67 -17.24
C LEU A 38 2.34 6.59 -18.28
N VAL A 39 1.79 5.45 -17.87
CA VAL A 39 1.29 4.42 -18.81
C VAL A 39 0.10 4.91 -19.61
N VAL A 40 -0.84 5.60 -18.97
CA VAL A 40 -2.03 6.17 -19.63
C VAL A 40 -1.65 7.31 -20.58
N GLN A 41 -0.67 8.12 -20.21
CA GLN A 41 -0.14 9.21 -21.04
C GLN A 41 0.74 8.71 -22.21
N GLY A 42 1.11 7.43 -22.21
CA GLY A 42 1.94 6.82 -23.26
C GLY A 42 3.45 7.03 -23.07
N GLU A 43 3.87 7.69 -22.00
CA GLU A 43 5.26 7.96 -21.62
C GLU A 43 5.95 6.72 -21.01
N LYS A 44 5.18 5.74 -20.56
CA LYS A 44 5.69 4.49 -19.97
C LYS A 44 4.95 3.26 -20.50
N SER A 45 5.65 2.14 -20.65
CA SER A 45 4.99 0.84 -20.93
C SER A 45 4.60 0.14 -19.63
N LEU A 46 3.54 -0.69 -19.67
CA LEU A 46 2.97 -1.38 -18.50
C LEU A 46 3.99 -2.11 -17.61
N THR A 47 5.07 -2.62 -18.20
CA THR A 47 6.14 -3.36 -17.50
C THR A 47 7.52 -2.73 -17.70
N GLY A 48 7.59 -1.56 -18.32
CA GLY A 48 8.85 -0.88 -18.61
C GLY A 48 9.36 -0.08 -17.41
N ILE A 49 10.66 0.19 -17.44
CA ILE A 49 11.28 1.19 -16.56
C ILE A 49 10.78 2.58 -16.99
N THR A 50 10.53 3.47 -16.02
CA THR A 50 10.18 4.87 -16.30
C THR A 50 11.38 5.54 -16.98
N PRO A 51 11.21 6.15 -18.17
CA PRO A 51 12.26 6.95 -18.78
C PRO A 51 12.69 8.12 -17.88
N PRO A 52 13.97 8.50 -17.85
CA PRO A 52 14.49 9.57 -16.98
C PRO A 52 13.99 10.97 -17.37
N ASP A 53 13.42 11.11 -18.56
CA ASP A 53 12.80 12.31 -19.13
C ASP A 53 11.26 12.23 -19.16
N ALA A 54 10.68 11.18 -18.59
CA ALA A 54 9.24 11.04 -18.50
C ALA A 54 8.70 12.01 -17.44
N GLU A 55 8.06 13.07 -17.91
CA GLU A 55 7.39 14.04 -17.05
C GLU A 55 5.89 13.73 -17.02
N LEU A 56 5.32 13.70 -15.82
CA LEU A 56 3.87 13.75 -15.71
C LEU A 56 3.39 15.11 -16.19
N VAL A 57 2.53 15.09 -17.22
CA VAL A 57 1.73 16.27 -17.52
C VAL A 57 0.61 16.34 -16.48
N GLU A 58 0.88 17.06 -15.38
CA GLU A 58 -0.09 17.26 -14.29
C GLU A 58 -1.30 18.09 -14.72
N ASP A 59 -1.13 18.95 -15.72
CA ASP A 59 -2.20 19.78 -16.29
C ASP A 59 -2.96 19.01 -17.39
N VAL A 60 -3.62 17.93 -17.00
CA VAL A 60 -4.74 17.41 -17.79
C VAL A 60 -5.87 18.42 -17.61
N HIS A 61 -6.14 19.24 -18.64
CA HIS A 61 -7.16 20.29 -18.62
C HIS A 61 -8.44 19.87 -17.86
N GLY A 62 -8.61 20.41 -16.64
CA GLY A 62 -9.77 20.18 -15.77
C GLY A 62 -9.64 19.07 -14.72
N GLY A 63 -8.45 18.49 -14.53
CA GLY A 63 -8.15 17.49 -13.50
C GLY A 63 -7.94 18.07 -12.10
N PHE A 64 -8.09 17.23 -11.08
CA PHE A 64 -7.77 17.57 -9.69
C PHE A 64 -6.31 17.16 -9.41
N ALA A 65 -5.43 18.14 -9.17
CA ALA A 65 -4.09 17.92 -8.66
C ALA A 65 -4.11 17.90 -7.12
N TYR A 66 -3.44 16.93 -6.50
CA TYR A 66 -3.35 16.78 -5.05
C TYR A 66 -1.94 16.36 -4.67
N ASP A 67 -1.22 17.26 -4.00
CA ASP A 67 0.11 16.96 -3.45
C ASP A 67 -0.01 16.01 -2.25
N SER A 68 0.87 15.01 -2.18
CA SER A 68 0.92 14.10 -1.05
C SER A 68 1.26 14.87 0.23
N PRO A 69 0.52 14.66 1.34
CA PRO A 69 0.84 15.28 2.61
C PRO A 69 2.07 14.66 3.29
N MET A 70 2.60 13.55 2.75
CA MET A 70 3.83 12.93 3.24
C MET A 70 5.04 13.38 2.41
N PRO A 71 6.15 13.76 3.08
CA PRO A 71 7.40 14.03 2.38
C PRO A 71 7.94 12.75 1.74
N ASP A 72 8.63 12.88 0.62
CA ASP A 72 9.24 11.73 -0.05
C ASP A 72 10.25 11.05 0.88
N TYR A 73 10.08 9.74 1.08
CA TYR A 73 10.99 8.96 1.90
C TYR A 73 12.01 8.27 0.99
N SER A 74 13.25 8.73 1.01
CA SER A 74 14.37 7.97 0.48
C SER A 74 14.83 6.98 1.54
N VAL A 75 14.79 5.68 1.24
CA VAL A 75 15.71 4.75 1.90
C VAL A 75 17.11 5.08 1.40
N GLU A 76 18.13 5.02 2.28
CA GLU A 76 19.52 5.01 1.82
C GLU A 76 19.62 4.00 0.67
N ASP A 77 20.23 4.41 -0.45
CA ASP A 77 20.31 3.58 -1.65
C ASP A 77 21.22 2.38 -1.38
N LEU A 78 20.64 1.37 -0.73
CA LEU A 78 21.21 0.05 -0.48
C LEU A 78 21.23 -0.79 -1.78
N GLY A 79 20.94 -0.16 -2.92
CA GLY A 79 20.77 -0.78 -4.22
C GLY A 79 19.57 -1.73 -4.29
N VAL A 80 19.43 -2.38 -5.44
CA VAL A 80 18.38 -3.38 -5.71
C VAL A 80 18.34 -4.49 -4.65
N ALA A 81 19.50 -4.89 -4.13
CA ALA A 81 19.59 -5.91 -3.09
C ALA A 81 18.93 -5.46 -1.78
N GLY A 82 19.14 -4.22 -1.35
CA GLY A 82 18.51 -3.67 -0.15
C GLY A 82 16.99 -3.57 -0.28
N GLN A 83 16.49 -3.16 -1.44
CA GLN A 83 15.06 -3.11 -1.73
C GLN A 83 14.41 -4.49 -1.63
N ILE A 84 15.03 -5.52 -2.24
CA ILE A 84 14.53 -6.91 -2.17
C ILE A 84 14.51 -7.39 -0.72
N ILE A 85 15.56 -7.13 0.06
CA ILE A 85 15.65 -7.53 1.46
C ILE A 85 14.56 -6.83 2.28
N ALA A 86 14.35 -5.52 2.09
CA ALA A 86 13.32 -4.77 2.79
C ALA A 86 11.92 -5.34 2.55
N ILE A 87 11.59 -5.70 1.31
CA ILE A 87 10.33 -6.34 0.94
C ILE A 87 10.18 -7.69 1.66
N LEU A 88 11.20 -8.55 1.60
CA LEU A 88 11.16 -9.88 2.24
C LEU A 88 10.99 -9.78 3.76
N VAL A 89 11.69 -8.84 4.39
CA VAL A 89 11.58 -8.58 5.84
C VAL A 89 10.20 -8.05 6.20
N GLY A 90 9.68 -7.09 5.44
CA GLY A 90 8.33 -6.54 5.65
C GLY A 90 7.23 -7.60 5.56
N ILE A 91 7.33 -8.51 4.59
CA ILE A 91 6.43 -9.67 4.47
C ILE A 91 6.54 -10.57 5.71
N GLY A 92 7.78 -10.89 6.13
CA GLY A 92 8.02 -11.74 7.29
C GLY A 92 7.42 -11.17 8.58
N ILE A 93 7.67 -9.89 8.86
CA ILE A 93 7.13 -9.19 10.04
C ILE A 93 5.59 -9.18 10.00
N SER A 94 5.00 -8.84 8.85
CA SER A 94 3.55 -8.81 8.68
C SER A 94 2.92 -10.18 8.97
N PHE A 95 3.53 -11.25 8.47
CA PHE A 95 3.06 -12.62 8.70
C PHE A 95 3.11 -13.01 10.18
N ILE A 96 4.21 -12.65 10.87
CA ILE A 96 4.37 -12.88 12.31
C ILE A 96 3.29 -12.14 13.10
N ILE A 97 3.01 -10.88 12.76
CA ILE A 97 1.97 -10.09 13.44
C ILE A 97 0.60 -10.74 13.26
N VAL A 98 0.22 -11.08 12.03
CA VAL A 98 -1.08 -11.69 11.74
C VAL A 98 -1.23 -13.03 12.45
N LEU A 99 -0.21 -13.89 12.41
CA LEU A 99 -0.20 -15.15 13.15
C LEU A 99 -0.30 -14.94 14.67
N GLY A 100 0.41 -13.95 15.20
CA GLY A 100 0.38 -13.59 16.61
C GLY A 100 -1.03 -13.18 17.05
N VAL A 101 -1.66 -12.26 16.33
CA VAL A 101 -3.03 -11.81 16.59
C VAL A 101 -4.02 -12.98 16.47
N ALA A 102 -3.91 -13.78 15.41
CA ALA A 102 -4.78 -14.94 15.20
C ALA A 102 -4.67 -15.95 16.35
N ARG A 103 -3.45 -16.21 16.84
CA ARG A 103 -3.20 -17.17 17.92
C ARG A 103 -3.72 -16.66 19.27
N VAL A 104 -3.59 -15.37 19.55
CA VAL A 104 -4.18 -14.76 20.75
C VAL A 104 -5.71 -14.81 20.70
N ALA A 105 -6.31 -14.43 19.57
CA ALA A 105 -7.77 -14.49 19.38
C ALA A 105 -8.32 -15.93 19.49
N ALA A 106 -7.58 -16.93 18.99
CA ALA A 106 -7.96 -18.33 19.11
C ALA A 106 -7.97 -18.82 20.57
N ARG A 107 -7.00 -18.41 21.39
CA ARG A 107 -6.95 -18.79 22.82
C ARG A 107 -8.09 -18.19 23.64
N GLN A 108 -8.57 -16.99 23.29
CA GLN A 108 -9.73 -16.41 23.96
C GLN A 108 -11.00 -17.24 23.77
N LYS A 109 -11.14 -17.94 22.63
CA LYS A 109 -12.28 -18.87 22.41
C LYS A 109 -12.19 -20.12 23.28
N GLU A 110 -10.99 -20.61 23.57
CA GLU A 110 -10.78 -21.78 24.44
C GLU A 110 -11.09 -21.48 25.92
N CYS A 111 -10.84 -20.25 26.38
CA CYS A 111 -11.17 -19.83 27.75
C CYS A 111 -12.64 -19.40 27.94
N ALA A 112 -13.30 -18.90 26.88
CA ALA A 112 -14.71 -18.48 26.94
C ALA A 112 -15.71 -19.64 26.72
N GLY A 113 -15.23 -20.81 26.29
CA GLY A 113 -16.01 -22.04 26.12
C GLY A 113 -15.94 -23.03 27.29
N LYS A 114 -15.39 -22.61 28.44
CA LYS A 114 -15.36 -23.37 29.70
C LYS A 114 -16.17 -22.66 30.77
#